data_AF-A0AAW5Y4I3-F1
#
_entry.id   AF-A0AAW5Y4I3-F1
#
_cell.length_a   1.000
_cell.length_b   1.000
_cell.length_c   1.000
_cell.angle_alpha   90.00
_cell.angle_beta   90.00
_cell.angle_gamma   90.00
#
_symmetry.space_group_name_H-M   'P 1'
#
loop_
_entity.id
_entity.type
_entity.pdbx_description
1 polymer ?
#
loop_
_entity_poly.entity_id
_entity_poly.type
_entity_poly.pdbx_seq_one_letter_code
_entity_poly.pdbx_strand_id
1 'polypeptide(L)'
;MKLIFQMEKQPVLEKTILLFILSIVESLKLKVVSLDEAHRYIFNLEVLELLMDRNIDDQVLELIHFGMGLEDIHHVLPEELEHTIEELKWLCIQVLSEYSMHEESEQLIEDIR
;
A
#
# COMPACT_ATOMS: atom_id res chain seq x y z
N MET A 1 8.14 -7.99 -2.41
CA MET A 1 8.70 -7.22 -1.27
C MET A 1 10.18 -6.88 -1.43
N LYS A 2 11.10 -7.85 -1.53
CA LYS A 2 12.55 -7.55 -1.60
C LYS A 2 12.96 -6.51 -2.66
N LEU A 3 12.36 -6.54 -3.86
CA LEU A 3 12.61 -5.55 -4.93
C LEU A 3 12.11 -4.14 -4.56
N ILE A 4 10.91 -4.03 -3.97
CA ILE A 4 10.34 -2.76 -3.51
C ILE A 4 11.29 -2.15 -2.47
N PHE A 5 11.76 -2.95 -1.52
CA PHE A 5 12.68 -2.50 -0.47
C PHE A 5 14.10 -2.16 -0.92
N GLN A 6 14.47 -2.40 -2.17
CA GLN A 6 15.76 -1.97 -2.70
C GLN A 6 15.75 -0.54 -3.24
N MET A 7 14.58 0.11 -3.29
CA MET A 7 14.45 1.49 -3.74
C MET A 7 15.08 2.47 -2.74
N GLU A 8 15.95 3.35 -3.22
CA GLU A 8 16.68 4.32 -2.39
C GLU A 8 15.90 5.62 -2.15
N LYS A 9 15.14 6.08 -3.15
CA LYS A 9 14.34 7.31 -3.03
C LYS A 9 13.06 7.00 -2.24
N GLN A 10 12.97 7.52 -1.03
CA GLN A 10 11.84 7.27 -0.13
C GLN A 10 10.46 7.59 -0.73
N PRO A 11 10.23 8.74 -1.41
CA PRO A 11 8.93 9.00 -2.04
C PRO A 11 8.56 8.00 -3.15
N VAL A 12 9.56 7.48 -3.87
CA VAL A 12 9.35 6.45 -4.90
C VAL A 12 8.98 5.12 -4.25
N LEU A 13 9.66 4.76 -3.15
CA LEU A 13 9.38 3.56 -2.36
C LEU A 13 7.95 3.59 -1.82
N GLU A 14 7.56 4.67 -1.14
CA GLU A 14 6.23 4.85 -0.54
C GLU A 14 5.13 4.79 -1.60
N LYS A 15 5.30 5.51 -2.72
CA LYS A 15 4.36 5.44 -3.84
C LYS A 15 4.24 4.02 -4.42
N THR A 16 5.35 3.29 -4.50
CA THR A 16 5.35 1.90 -4.97
C THR A 16 4.63 0.97 -4.00
N ILE A 17 4.81 1.17 -2.69
CA ILE A 17 4.06 0.45 -1.65
C ILE A 17 2.56 0.73 -1.79
N LEU A 18 2.16 1.99 -1.92
CA LEU A 18 0.75 2.38 -2.09
C LEU A 18 0.13 1.78 -3.35
N LEU A 19 0.83 1.79 -4.49
CA LEU A 19 0.38 1.11 -5.70
C LEU A 19 0.23 -0.40 -5.49
N PHE A 20 1.14 -1.01 -4.75
CA PHE A 20 1.07 -2.43 -4.41
C PHE A 20 -0.13 -2.72 -3.49
N ILE A 21 -0.35 -1.93 -2.43
CA ILE A 21 -1.53 -2.03 -1.56
C ILE A 21 -2.80 -1.94 -2.40
N LEU A 22 -2.94 -0.92 -3.25
CA LEU A 22 -4.10 -0.74 -4.12
C LEU A 22 -4.35 -1.97 -5.01
N SER A 23 -3.28 -2.56 -5.56
CA SER A 23 -3.40 -3.77 -6.38
C SER A 23 -3.89 -5.00 -5.58
N ILE A 24 -3.43 -5.16 -4.34
CA ILE A 24 -3.89 -6.22 -3.43
C ILE A 24 -5.35 -6.01 -3.05
N VAL A 25 -5.74 -4.80 -2.68
CA VAL A 25 -7.11 -4.46 -2.27
C VAL A 25 -8.10 -4.67 -3.43
N GLU A 26 -7.75 -4.23 -4.64
CA GLU A 26 -8.58 -4.50 -5.82
C GLU A 26 -8.69 -6.00 -6.11
N SER A 27 -7.58 -6.75 -5.95
CA SER A 27 -7.57 -8.20 -6.17
C SER A 27 -8.37 -8.97 -5.12
N LEU A 28 -8.40 -8.49 -3.87
CA LEU A 28 -9.27 -9.00 -2.80
C LEU A 28 -10.73 -8.81 -3.17
N LYS A 29 -11.11 -7.61 -3.63
CA LYS A 29 -12.49 -7.31 -4.07
C LYS A 29 -12.94 -8.19 -5.24
N LEU A 30 -12.04 -8.43 -6.19
CA LEU A 30 -12.27 -9.34 -7.33
C LEU A 30 -12.17 -10.82 -6.97
N LYS A 31 -11.85 -11.16 -5.71
CA LYS A 31 -11.67 -12.53 -5.20
C LYS A 31 -10.59 -13.32 -5.96
N VAL A 32 -9.61 -12.61 -6.53
CA VAL A 32 -8.44 -13.19 -7.22
C VAL A 32 -7.32 -13.46 -6.22
N VAL A 33 -7.28 -12.68 -5.14
CA VAL A 33 -6.38 -12.84 -3.99
C VAL A 33 -7.22 -13.13 -2.75
N SER A 34 -6.79 -14.06 -1.91
CA SER A 34 -7.40 -14.36 -0.61
C SER A 34 -6.85 -13.48 0.51
N LEU A 35 -7.55 -13.43 1.66
CA LEU A 35 -7.07 -12.69 2.84
C LEU A 35 -5.71 -13.21 3.35
N ASP A 36 -5.52 -14.53 3.39
CA ASP A 36 -4.25 -15.17 3.77
C ASP A 36 -3.11 -14.77 2.83
N GLU A 37 -3.37 -14.69 1.52
CA GLU A 37 -2.38 -14.18 0.56
C GLU A 37 -2.06 -12.71 0.79
N ALA A 38 -3.07 -11.86 0.99
CA ALA A 38 -2.87 -10.45 1.28
C ALA A 38 -2.06 -10.22 2.58
N HIS A 39 -2.33 -11.02 3.62
CA HIS A 39 -1.55 -11.06 4.85
C HIS A 39 -0.09 -11.43 4.56
N ARG A 40 0.17 -12.51 3.82
CA ARG A 40 1.54 -12.93 3.45
C ARG A 40 2.27 -11.91 2.58
N TYR A 41 1.54 -11.11 1.80
CA TYR A 41 2.14 -10.10 0.92
C TYR A 41 2.50 -8.80 1.62
N ILE A 42 1.59 -8.24 2.42
CA ILE A 42 1.76 -6.88 2.93
C ILE A 42 1.08 -6.60 4.27
N PHE A 43 -0.10 -7.16 4.52
CA PHE A 43 -0.88 -6.86 5.72
C PHE A 43 -0.47 -7.72 6.90
N ASN A 44 0.78 -7.58 7.36
CA ASN A 44 1.31 -8.29 8.51
C ASN A 44 2.29 -7.44 9.33
N LEU A 45 2.53 -7.87 10.57
CA LEU A 45 3.37 -7.17 11.53
C LEU A 45 4.83 -7.03 11.08
N GLU A 46 5.41 -8.07 10.48
CA GLU A 46 6.80 -8.05 10.01
C GLU A 46 7.03 -6.93 8.97
N VAL A 47 6.08 -6.78 8.04
CA VAL A 47 6.11 -5.72 7.04
C VAL A 47 5.92 -4.35 7.68
N LEU A 48 4.96 -4.21 8.61
CA LEU A 48 4.71 -2.95 9.31
C LEU A 48 5.97 -2.48 10.07
N GLU A 49 6.56 -3.36 10.89
CA GLU A 49 7.78 -3.07 11.66
C GLU A 49 8.95 -2.70 10.75
N LEU A 50 9.15 -3.43 9.65
CA LEU A 50 10.22 -3.15 8.69
C LEU A 50 10.07 -1.77 8.02
N LEU A 51 8.85 -1.32 7.78
CA LEU A 51 8.58 0.00 7.20
C LEU A 51 8.69 1.12 8.24
N MET A 52 8.29 0.86 9.49
CA MET A 52 8.53 1.76 10.62
C MET A 52 10.03 2.03 10.81
N ASP A 53 10.86 0.99 10.77
CA ASP A 53 12.32 1.11 10.87
C ASP A 53 12.94 1.92 9.72
N ARG A 54 12.22 2.05 8.61
CA ARG A 54 12.59 2.86 7.44
C ARG A 54 12.03 4.28 7.47
N ASN A 55 11.35 4.66 8.55
CA ASN A 55 10.77 5.98 8.74
C ASN A 55 9.81 6.36 7.59
N ILE A 56 9.07 5.37 7.09
CA ILE A 56 8.03 5.53 6.07
C ILE A 56 6.89 6.37 6.61
N ASP A 57 6.27 7.16 5.73
CA ASP A 57 5.13 8.01 6.08
C ASP A 57 4.03 7.25 6.85
N ASP A 58 3.58 7.85 7.96
CA ASP A 58 2.62 7.26 8.88
C ASP A 58 1.30 6.91 8.18
N GLN A 59 0.86 7.67 7.18
CA GLN A 59 -0.35 7.36 6.42
C GLN A 59 -0.22 6.04 5.65
N VAL A 60 0.98 5.70 5.17
CA VAL A 60 1.24 4.42 4.50
C VAL A 60 1.22 3.27 5.52
N LEU A 61 1.81 3.49 6.70
CA LEU A 61 1.82 2.52 7.80
C LEU A 61 0.39 2.24 8.30
N GLU A 62 -0.44 3.28 8.43
CA GLU A 62 -1.84 3.16 8.84
C GLU A 62 -2.65 2.29 7.88
N LEU A 63 -2.43 2.38 6.56
CA LEU A 63 -3.10 1.52 5.58
C LEU A 63 -2.73 0.04 5.75
N ILE A 64 -1.46 -0.23 6.08
CA ILE A 64 -0.99 -1.60 6.32
C ILE A 64 -1.60 -2.16 7.59
N HIS A 65 -1.58 -1.36 8.67
CA HIS A 65 -2.19 -1.72 9.94
C HIS A 65 -3.70 -1.95 9.81
N PHE A 66 -4.40 -1.09 9.04
CA PHE A 66 -5.82 -1.28 8.72
C PHE A 66 -6.05 -2.62 8.02
N GLY A 67 -5.26 -2.92 6.99
CA GLY A 67 -5.39 -4.17 6.23
C GLY A 67 -5.16 -5.44 7.05
N MET A 68 -4.34 -5.37 8.12
CA MET A 68 -4.13 -6.51 9.05
C MET A 68 -5.43 -6.93 9.74
N GLY A 69 -6.38 -6.01 9.95
CA GLY A 69 -7.67 -6.29 10.59
C GLY A 69 -8.70 -6.99 9.71
N LEU A 70 -8.44 -7.15 8.41
CA LEU A 70 -9.44 -7.72 7.48
C LEU A 70 -9.78 -9.18 7.78
N GLU A 71 -8.82 -9.98 8.25
CA GLU A 71 -9.09 -11.38 8.66
C GLU A 71 -10.02 -11.44 9.88
N ASP A 72 -9.80 -10.56 10.86
CA ASP A 72 -10.66 -10.48 12.05
C ASP A 72 -12.08 -10.05 11.68
N ILE A 73 -12.21 -9.06 10.79
CA ILE A 73 -13.52 -8.62 10.28
C ILE A 73 -14.22 -9.75 9.54
N HIS A 74 -13.51 -10.50 8.69
CA HIS A 74 -14.09 -11.65 8.00
C HIS A 74 -14.63 -12.70 8.98
N HIS A 75 -13.95 -12.91 10.10
CA HIS A 75 -14.35 -13.90 11.10
C HIS A 75 -15.51 -13.42 11.98
N VAL A 76 -15.52 -12.15 12.38
CA VAL A 76 -16.47 -11.60 13.37
C VAL A 76 -17.69 -10.96 12.71
N LEU A 77 -17.50 -10.25 11.60
CA LEU A 77 -18.51 -9.45 10.87
C LEU A 77 -18.36 -9.62 9.35
N PRO A 78 -18.55 -10.83 8.80
CA PRO A 78 -18.33 -11.12 7.38
C PRO A 78 -19.13 -10.24 6.42
N GLU A 79 -20.29 -9.74 6.84
CA GLU A 79 -21.15 -8.82 6.09
C GLU A 79 -20.51 -7.44 5.86
N GLU A 80 -19.62 -7.00 6.75
CA GLU A 80 -18.93 -5.70 6.64
C GLU A 80 -17.65 -5.79 5.81
N LEU A 81 -17.11 -7.00 5.58
CA LEU A 81 -15.81 -7.19 4.93
C LEU A 81 -15.73 -6.49 3.57
N GLU A 82 -16.74 -6.63 2.72
CA GLU A 82 -16.73 -6.02 1.39
C GLU A 82 -16.74 -4.48 1.47
N HIS A 83 -17.47 -3.92 2.44
CA HIS A 83 -17.47 -2.49 2.69
C HIS A 83 -16.10 -2.01 3.20
N THR A 84 -15.50 -2.73 4.14
CA THR A 84 -14.18 -2.39 4.70
C THR A 84 -13.06 -2.47 3.65
N ILE A 85 -13.09 -3.46 2.75
CA ILE A 85 -12.14 -3.54 1.62
C ILE A 85 -12.29 -2.32 0.71
N GLU A 86 -13.53 -1.89 0.44
CA GLU A 86 -13.78 -0.69 -0.35
C GLU A 86 -13.30 0.59 0.35
N GLU A 87 -13.49 0.71 1.67
CA GLU A 87 -12.96 1.81 2.47
C GLU A 87 -11.43 1.89 2.38
N LEU A 88 -10.74 0.77 2.61
CA LEU A 88 -9.29 0.68 2.51
C LEU A 88 -8.79 1.11 1.12
N LYS A 89 -9.51 0.73 0.06
CA LYS A 89 -9.21 1.15 -1.32
C LYS A 89 -9.24 2.68 -1.45
N TRP A 90 -10.30 3.31 -0.96
CA TRP A 90 -10.46 4.76 -1.08
C TRP A 90 -9.43 5.53 -0.27
N LEU A 91 -9.14 5.08 0.97
CA LEU A 91 -8.06 5.64 1.78
C LEU A 91 -6.72 5.53 1.06
N CYS A 92 -6.41 4.36 0.48
CA CYS A 92 -5.19 4.16 -0.29
C CYS A 92 -5.10 5.10 -1.51
N ILE A 93 -6.21 5.30 -2.24
CA ILE A 93 -6.25 6.23 -3.37
C ILE A 93 -6.02 7.68 -2.91
N GLN A 94 -6.59 8.07 -1.78
CA GLN A 94 -6.41 9.40 -1.21
C GLN A 94 -4.93 9.66 -0.90
N VAL A 95 -4.30 8.77 -0.12
CA VAL A 95 -2.87 8.90 0.23
C VAL A 95 -2.00 8.88 -1.03
N LEU A 96 -2.26 7.96 -1.96
CA LEU A 96 -1.53 7.87 -3.23
C LEU A 96 -1.59 9.16 -4.07
N SER A 97 -2.70 9.92 -3.98
CA SER A 97 -2.87 11.17 -4.71
C SER A 97 -1.95 12.31 -4.22
N GLU A 98 -1.43 12.19 -3.00
CA GLU A 98 -0.51 13.17 -2.40
C GLU A 98 0.91 13.03 -2.97
N TYR A 99 1.23 11.87 -3.55
CA TYR A 99 2.54 11.59 -4.15
C TYR A 99 2.60 12.00 -5.63
N SER A 100 3.41 13.01 -5.95
CA SER A 100 3.71 13.40 -7.34
C SER A 100 4.87 12.61 -7.95
N MET A 101 4.92 12.50 -9.29
CA MET A 101 6.05 11.87 -10.04
C MET A 101 6.70 12.90 -10.97
N HIS A 102 6.94 14.12 -10.48
CA HIS A 102 7.30 15.24 -11.34
C HIS A 102 8.77 15.68 -11.27
N GLU A 103 9.70 14.84 -10.81
CA GLU A 103 11.10 15.30 -10.69
C GLU A 103 12.04 14.84 -11.82
N GLU A 104 11.70 13.85 -12.65
CA GLU A 104 12.66 13.36 -13.67
C GLU A 104 12.43 13.92 -15.08
N SER A 105 11.26 14.48 -15.40
CA SER A 105 11.02 15.08 -16.72
C SER A 105 11.60 16.49 -16.88
N GLU A 106 11.83 17.23 -15.80
CA GLU A 106 12.35 18.60 -15.89
C GLU A 106 13.87 18.64 -16.11
N GLN A 107 14.63 17.77 -15.44
CA GLN A 107 16.08 17.64 -15.65
C GLN A 107 16.43 17.19 -17.09
N LEU A 108 15.65 16.27 -17.65
CA LEU A 108 15.82 15.83 -19.04
C LEU A 108 15.57 16.96 -20.06
N ILE A 109 14.74 17.96 -19.74
CA ILE A 109 14.47 19.10 -20.63
C ILE A 109 15.53 20.19 -20.48
N GLU A 110 16.09 20.37 -19.28
CA GLU A 110 17.21 21.29 -19.06
C GLU A 110 18.52 20.78 -19.65
N ASP A 111 18.79 19.47 -19.61
CA ASP A 111 20.00 18.88 -20.18
C ASP A 111 20.03 18.85 -21.72
N ILE A 112 18.90 19.15 -22.37
CA ILE A 112 18.76 19.21 -23.84
C ILE A 112 18.65 20.67 -24.34
N ARG A 113 18.63 21.67 -23.44
CA ARG A 113 18.62 23.11 -23.77
C ARG A 113 20.01 23.72 -23.75
#